data_AF-A0A961HY47-F1
#
_entry.id   AF-A0A961HY47-F1
#
_cell.length_a   1.000
_cell.length_b   1.000
_cell.length_c   1.000
_cell.angle_alpha   90.00
_cell.angle_beta   90.00
_cell.angle_gamma   90.00
#
_symmetry.space_group_name_H-M   'P 1'
#
loop_
_entity.id
_entity.type
_entity.pdbx_description
1 polymer ?
#
loop_
_entity_poly.entity_id
_entity_poly.type
_entity_poly.pdbx_seq_one_letter_code
_entity_poly.pdbx_strand_id
1 'polypeptide(L)'
;MPSVNDYYSAVQLRADQWSALRESAISIKREGNARRVARLQKRIEELFESLALIEPFWAFPGMAAFDHMRRQFEHGNLDDLSFAVSRVTRALTTGAYRRRHIPLERDSIDQDEHEDEALLSPEARALTKPYFEVLIVDSVNEHQERWLKNNVTRMRRPEDPFIYEAVVVPSLEDALLAVLINHNIQAIVVRPGLVLKSRADQATLNRYLNRARGQEEIEALQPE
;
A
#
# COMPACT_ATOMS: atom_id res chain seq x y z
N MET A 1 4.06 -5.77 25.69
CA MET A 1 3.05 -6.11 24.66
C MET A 1 2.93 -4.89 23.77
N PRO A 2 2.97 -5.02 22.43
CA PRO A 2 2.76 -3.89 21.55
C PRO A 2 1.39 -3.28 21.83
N SER A 3 1.38 -1.97 22.06
CA SER A 3 0.22 -1.17 22.45
C SER A 3 -0.66 -0.92 21.23
N VAL A 4 -1.94 -0.60 21.44
CA VAL A 4 -2.87 -0.19 20.36
C VAL A 4 -2.31 0.98 19.52
N ASN A 5 -1.43 1.79 20.12
CA ASN A 5 -0.73 2.89 19.47
C ASN A 5 0.27 2.43 18.38
N ASP A 6 0.88 1.26 18.54
CA ASP A 6 1.86 0.73 17.58
C ASP A 6 1.20 0.36 16.24
N TYR A 7 -0.10 0.03 16.26
CA TYR A 7 -0.87 -0.37 15.08
C TYR A 7 -1.31 0.81 14.21
N TYR A 8 -1.64 1.96 14.83
CA TYR A 8 -1.95 3.19 14.10
C TYR A 8 -0.71 3.73 13.37
N SER A 9 0.47 3.56 13.97
CA SER A 9 1.74 4.05 13.41
C SER A 9 2.05 3.44 12.04
N ALA A 10 1.82 2.15 11.81
CA ALA A 10 2.16 1.52 10.52
C ALA A 10 1.24 1.97 9.36
N VAL A 11 -0.06 2.10 9.62
CA VAL A 11 -1.04 2.57 8.62
C VAL A 11 -0.79 4.04 8.29
N GLN A 12 -0.52 4.85 9.31
CA GLN A 12 -0.22 6.27 9.17
C GLN A 12 1.11 6.47 8.43
N LEU A 13 2.16 5.76 8.85
CA LEU A 13 3.45 5.74 8.17
C LEU A 13 3.29 5.39 6.69
N ARG A 14 2.49 4.37 6.36
CA ARG A 14 2.22 4.02 4.97
C ARG A 14 1.58 5.18 4.20
N ALA A 15 0.55 5.81 4.77
CA ALA A 15 -0.12 6.95 4.14
C ALA A 15 0.83 8.14 3.95
N ASP A 16 1.70 8.40 4.93
CA ASP A 16 2.68 9.50 4.90
C ASP A 16 3.76 9.24 3.84
N GLN A 17 4.27 8.01 3.74
CA GLN A 17 5.25 7.62 2.72
C GLN A 17 4.68 7.75 1.31
N TRP A 18 3.43 7.31 1.08
CA TRP A 18 2.74 7.51 -0.19
C TRP A 18 2.49 9.00 -0.49
N SER A 19 2.20 9.81 0.53
CA SER A 19 2.01 11.26 0.37
C SER A 19 3.32 11.98 0.05
N ALA A 20 4.41 11.65 0.74
CA ALA A 20 5.74 12.17 0.47
C ALA A 20 6.24 11.76 -0.93
N LEU A 21 5.91 10.55 -1.38
CA LEU A 21 6.22 10.08 -2.73
C LEU A 21 5.47 10.90 -3.78
N ARG A 22 4.18 11.15 -3.55
CA ARG A 22 3.35 12.00 -4.42
C ARG A 22 3.93 13.41 -4.53
N GLU A 23 4.25 14.04 -3.40
CA GLU A 23 4.81 15.38 -3.35
C GLU A 23 6.14 15.47 -4.10
N SER A 24 7.02 14.49 -3.90
CA SER A 24 8.32 14.44 -4.57
C SER A 24 8.17 14.23 -6.09
N ALA A 25 7.28 13.33 -6.50
CA ALA A 25 6.98 13.05 -7.92
C ALA A 25 6.30 14.22 -8.64
N ILE A 26 5.51 15.04 -7.95
CA ILE A 26 4.94 16.27 -8.52
C ILE A 26 6.01 17.38 -8.57
N SER A 27 6.82 17.50 -7.52
CA SER A 27 7.80 18.58 -7.39
C SER A 27 8.92 18.48 -8.40
N ILE A 28 9.38 17.27 -8.73
CA ILE A 28 10.45 17.05 -9.71
C ILE A 28 10.11 17.62 -11.09
N LYS A 29 8.82 17.64 -11.47
CA LYS A 29 8.35 18.20 -12.74
C LYS A 29 8.46 19.72 -12.81
N ARG A 30 8.30 20.38 -11.67
CA ARG A 30 8.26 21.86 -11.57
C ARG A 30 9.64 22.45 -11.31
N GLU A 31 10.61 21.62 -10.97
CA GLU A 31 11.93 22.05 -10.55
C GLU A 31 12.88 22.19 -11.75
N GLY A 32 13.30 23.42 -12.03
CA GLY A 32 14.23 23.72 -13.12
C GLY A 32 15.71 23.57 -12.74
N ASN A 33 16.04 23.47 -11.43
CA ASN A 33 17.41 23.37 -10.98
C ASN A 33 17.90 21.91 -10.94
N ALA A 34 18.88 21.57 -11.78
CA ALA A 34 19.45 20.22 -11.89
C ALA A 34 19.92 19.61 -10.56
N ARG A 35 20.52 20.40 -9.65
CA ARG A 35 20.94 19.89 -8.33
C ARG A 35 19.76 19.54 -7.43
N ARG A 36 18.65 20.29 -7.55
CA ARG A 36 17.43 20.02 -6.79
C ARG A 36 16.69 18.82 -7.35
N VAL A 37 16.62 18.69 -8.68
CA VAL A 37 16.10 17.50 -9.37
C VAL A 37 16.83 16.24 -8.91
N ALA A 38 18.17 16.23 -8.89
CA ALA A 38 18.94 15.08 -8.41
C ALA A 38 18.64 14.70 -6.95
N ARG A 39 18.43 15.69 -6.07
CA ARG A 39 18.01 15.43 -4.68
C ARG A 39 16.61 14.84 -4.59
N LEU A 40 15.67 15.30 -5.43
CA LEU A 40 14.31 14.77 -5.49
C LEU A 40 14.31 13.33 -6.04
N GLN A 41 15.12 13.03 -7.06
CA GLN A 41 15.28 11.66 -7.57
C GLN A 41 15.76 10.71 -6.47
N LYS A 42 16.83 11.10 -5.75
CA LYS A 42 17.32 10.30 -4.63
C LYS A 42 16.25 10.12 -3.53
N ARG A 43 15.49 11.18 -3.23
CA ARG A 43 14.39 11.09 -2.26
C ARG A 43 13.31 10.11 -2.70
N ILE A 44 12.94 10.11 -3.98
CA ILE A 44 11.96 9.17 -4.55
C ILE A 44 12.46 7.73 -4.44
N GLU A 45 13.74 7.48 -4.75
CA GLU A 45 14.38 6.17 -4.60
C GLU A 45 14.33 5.67 -3.15
N GLU A 46 14.73 6.50 -2.19
CA GLU A 46 14.65 6.18 -0.75
C GLU A 46 13.21 5.89 -0.29
N LEU A 47 12.22 6.62 -0.81
CA LEU A 47 10.80 6.40 -0.53
C LEU A 47 10.31 5.07 -1.11
N PHE A 48 10.75 4.68 -2.31
CA PHE A 48 10.46 3.37 -2.87
C PHE A 48 11.11 2.24 -2.07
N GLU A 49 12.35 2.39 -1.62
CA GLU A 49 12.99 1.39 -0.75
C GLU A 49 12.22 1.19 0.56
N SER A 50 11.83 2.30 1.19
CA SER A 50 10.99 2.31 2.39
C SER A 50 9.64 1.62 2.16
N LEU A 51 8.91 2.00 1.10
CA LEU A 51 7.58 1.47 0.80
C LEU A 51 7.64 -0.03 0.49
N ALA A 52 8.72 -0.52 -0.13
CA ALA A 52 8.88 -1.94 -0.44
C ALA A 52 8.90 -2.84 0.81
N LEU A 53 9.22 -2.30 1.98
CA LEU A 53 9.19 -3.04 3.24
C LEU A 53 7.78 -3.24 3.79
N ILE A 54 6.85 -2.34 3.46
CA ILE A 54 5.50 -2.31 4.06
C ILE A 54 4.39 -2.68 3.07
N GLU A 55 4.54 -2.36 1.79
CA GLU A 55 3.55 -2.61 0.75
C GLU A 55 3.21 -4.09 0.51
N PRO A 56 4.11 -5.08 0.71
CA PRO A 56 3.77 -6.50 0.57
C PRO A 56 2.60 -6.97 1.45
N PHE A 57 2.32 -6.26 2.55
CA PHE A 57 1.30 -6.63 3.52
C PHE A 57 -0.09 -6.05 3.23
N TRP A 58 -0.26 -5.35 2.11
CA TRP A 58 -1.52 -4.69 1.72
C TRP A 58 -1.99 -5.17 0.36
N ALA A 59 -3.32 -5.33 0.20
CA ALA A 59 -3.89 -5.74 -1.09
C ALA A 59 -3.84 -4.63 -2.15
N PHE A 60 -4.08 -3.38 -1.74
CA PHE A 60 -4.10 -2.20 -2.63
C PHE A 60 -3.06 -1.15 -2.21
N PRO A 61 -2.30 -0.55 -3.14
CA PRO A 61 -2.23 -0.91 -4.57
C PRO A 61 -1.56 -2.26 -4.82
N GLY A 62 -0.80 -2.76 -3.85
CA GLY A 62 -0.13 -4.05 -3.92
C GLY A 62 1.15 -4.02 -4.75
N MET A 63 1.98 -5.06 -4.61
CA MET A 63 3.32 -5.11 -5.18
C MET A 63 3.38 -4.99 -6.70
N ALA A 64 2.40 -5.54 -7.44
CA ALA A 64 2.42 -5.47 -8.90
C ALA A 64 2.32 -4.02 -9.43
N ALA A 65 1.42 -3.22 -8.85
CA ALA A 65 1.27 -1.81 -9.19
C ALA A 65 2.45 -0.99 -8.66
N PHE A 66 2.95 -1.33 -7.47
CA PHE A 66 4.14 -0.73 -6.89
C PHE A 66 5.39 -0.89 -7.77
N ASP A 67 5.67 -2.11 -8.24
CA ASP A 67 6.80 -2.40 -9.13
C ASP A 67 6.62 -1.74 -10.51
N HIS A 68 5.38 -1.60 -10.98
CA HIS A 68 5.09 -0.84 -12.19
C HIS A 68 5.47 0.65 -12.02
N MET A 69 5.08 1.29 -10.92
CA MET A 69 5.48 2.67 -10.62
C MET A 69 7.00 2.82 -10.46
N ARG A 70 7.66 1.84 -9.83
CA ARG A 70 9.12 1.83 -9.72
C ARG A 70 9.79 1.80 -11.10
N ARG A 71 9.34 0.94 -12.02
CA ARG A 71 9.84 0.90 -13.41
C ARG A 71 9.60 2.20 -14.15
N GLN A 72 8.43 2.84 -13.97
CA GLN A 72 8.16 4.16 -14.56
C GLN A 72 9.19 5.19 -14.09
N PHE A 73 9.55 5.18 -12.80
CA PHE A 73 10.60 6.04 -12.26
C PHE A 73 11.97 5.74 -12.88
N GLU A 74 12.37 4.48 -12.93
CA GLU A 74 13.65 4.03 -13.51
C GLU A 74 13.81 4.40 -14.99
N HIS A 75 12.72 4.36 -15.76
CA HIS A 75 12.70 4.74 -17.17
C HIS A 75 12.51 6.25 -17.40
N GLY A 76 12.35 7.05 -16.34
CA GLY A 76 12.15 8.50 -16.45
C GLY A 76 10.75 8.92 -16.90
N ASN A 77 9.77 8.01 -16.86
CA ASN A 77 8.35 8.27 -17.14
C ASN A 77 7.68 8.96 -15.93
N LEU A 78 8.19 10.13 -15.56
CA LEU A 78 7.75 10.90 -14.38
C LEU A 78 6.28 11.34 -14.48
N ASP A 79 5.79 11.42 -15.71
CA ASP A 79 4.44 11.79 -16.06
C ASP A 79 3.41 10.77 -15.59
N ASP A 80 3.65 9.51 -15.93
CA ASP A 80 2.80 8.38 -15.53
C ASP A 80 2.98 8.06 -14.05
N LEU A 81 4.21 8.15 -13.54
CA LEU A 81 4.50 7.98 -12.11
C LEU A 81 3.69 8.98 -11.27
N SER A 82 3.77 10.26 -11.59
CA SER A 82 3.06 11.31 -10.83
C SER A 82 1.54 11.11 -10.86
N PHE A 83 1.00 10.62 -11.98
CA PHE A 83 -0.41 10.28 -12.11
C PHE A 83 -0.78 9.08 -11.22
N ALA A 84 -0.08 7.95 -11.37
CA ALA A 84 -0.36 6.71 -10.64
C ALA A 84 -0.23 6.91 -9.12
N VAL A 85 0.86 7.53 -8.66
CA VAL A 85 1.07 7.82 -7.24
C VAL A 85 -0.03 8.74 -6.70
N SER A 86 -0.45 9.77 -7.46
CA SER A 86 -1.55 10.65 -7.03
C SER A 86 -2.88 9.91 -6.88
N ARG A 87 -3.19 8.98 -7.79
CA ARG A 87 -4.38 8.13 -7.72
C ARG A 87 -4.32 7.20 -6.52
N VAL A 88 -3.18 6.58 -6.25
CA VAL A 88 -2.96 5.75 -5.06
C VAL A 88 -3.16 6.56 -3.79
N THR A 89 -2.48 7.69 -3.62
CA THR A 89 -2.62 8.52 -2.41
C THR A 89 -4.08 8.94 -2.20
N ARG A 90 -4.78 9.42 -3.24
CA ARG A 90 -6.20 9.80 -3.14
C ARG A 90 -7.08 8.61 -2.75
N ALA A 91 -6.86 7.44 -3.36
CA ALA A 91 -7.63 6.23 -3.04
C ALA A 91 -7.38 5.75 -1.60
N LEU A 92 -6.14 5.83 -1.10
CA LEU A 92 -5.79 5.51 0.28
C LEU A 92 -6.47 6.46 1.27
N THR A 93 -6.44 7.77 1.02
CA THR A 93 -7.09 8.77 1.90
C THR A 93 -8.61 8.66 1.91
N THR A 94 -9.22 8.39 0.76
CA THR A 94 -10.69 8.32 0.63
C THR A 94 -11.27 6.94 0.93
N GLY A 95 -10.44 5.90 0.93
CA GLY A 95 -10.88 4.50 1.00
C GLY A 95 -11.58 4.00 -0.27
N ALA A 96 -11.47 4.71 -1.40
CA ALA A 96 -12.19 4.37 -2.64
C ALA A 96 -11.84 2.97 -3.18
N TYR A 97 -10.61 2.50 -2.95
CA TYR A 97 -10.14 1.16 -3.36
C TYR A 97 -10.95 0.02 -2.74
N ARG A 98 -11.62 0.27 -1.60
CA ARG A 98 -12.45 -0.73 -0.91
C ARG A 98 -13.73 -1.05 -1.65
N ARG A 99 -14.15 -0.18 -2.57
CA ARG A 99 -15.45 -0.24 -3.24
C ARG A 99 -15.34 -0.54 -4.72
N ARG A 100 -14.26 -0.09 -5.36
CA ARG A 100 -14.08 -0.20 -6.81
C ARG A 100 -12.63 -0.36 -7.21
N HIS A 101 -12.45 -0.80 -8.45
CA HIS A 101 -11.16 -0.77 -9.12
C HIS A 101 -10.70 0.68 -9.34
N ILE A 102 -9.42 0.94 -9.05
CA ILE A 102 -8.80 2.24 -9.26
C ILE A 102 -7.87 2.12 -10.47
N PRO A 103 -8.19 2.74 -11.62
CA PRO A 103 -7.28 2.76 -12.74
C PRO A 103 -6.05 3.60 -12.39
N LEU A 104 -4.87 2.99 -12.52
CA LEU A 104 -3.57 3.62 -12.26
C LEU A 104 -2.85 4.01 -13.54
N GLU A 105 -3.32 3.54 -14.69
CA GLU A 105 -2.76 3.86 -16.00
C GLU A 105 -3.37 5.14 -16.56
N ARG A 106 -2.53 5.98 -17.16
CA ARG A 106 -2.90 7.31 -17.63
C ARG A 106 -3.69 7.30 -18.95
N ASP A 107 -3.76 6.16 -19.64
CA ASP A 107 -4.52 5.99 -20.89
C ASP A 107 -5.83 5.20 -20.68
N SER A 108 -6.19 4.90 -19.43
CA SER A 108 -7.46 4.21 -19.15
C SER A 108 -8.63 5.09 -19.57
N ILE A 109 -9.53 4.55 -20.40
CA ILE A 109 -10.72 5.23 -20.96
C ILE A 109 -11.71 5.67 -19.87
N ASP A 110 -11.61 5.06 -18.69
CA ASP A 110 -12.41 5.30 -17.48
C ASP A 110 -12.03 6.60 -16.72
N GLN A 111 -11.45 7.62 -17.37
CA GLN A 111 -10.95 8.81 -16.66
C GLN A 111 -12.06 9.71 -16.09
N ASP A 112 -13.21 9.77 -16.75
CA ASP A 112 -14.21 10.81 -16.53
C ASP A 112 -15.38 10.41 -15.60
N GLU A 113 -15.64 9.11 -15.38
CA GLU A 113 -16.78 8.65 -14.54
C GLU A 113 -16.45 8.53 -13.04
N HIS A 114 -15.19 8.79 -12.66
CA HIS A 114 -14.65 8.30 -11.39
C HIS A 114 -14.35 9.41 -10.36
N GLU A 115 -14.69 10.67 -10.67
CA GLU A 115 -14.46 11.82 -9.79
C GLU A 115 -15.58 12.08 -8.78
N ASP A 116 -16.77 11.51 -9.00
CA ASP A 116 -18.01 11.96 -8.35
C ASP A 116 -18.25 11.45 -6.91
N GLU A 117 -17.63 10.37 -6.45
CA GLU A 117 -18.00 9.81 -5.13
C GLU A 117 -17.34 10.47 -3.90
N ALA A 118 -16.37 11.37 -4.10
CA ALA A 118 -15.99 12.28 -3.03
C ALA A 118 -17.18 13.17 -2.59
N LEU A 119 -18.22 13.26 -3.41
CA LEU A 119 -19.47 13.97 -3.19
C LEU A 119 -20.62 13.07 -2.68
N LEU A 120 -20.42 11.75 -2.54
CA LEU A 120 -21.47 10.87 -2.01
C LEU A 120 -21.78 11.18 -0.54
N SER A 121 -23.09 11.23 -0.23
CA SER A 121 -23.56 11.47 1.13
C SER A 121 -23.08 10.36 2.10
N PRO A 122 -22.93 10.68 3.40
CA PRO A 122 -22.59 9.68 4.42
C PRO A 122 -23.53 8.46 4.43
N GLU A 123 -24.80 8.64 4.06
CA GLU A 123 -25.81 7.59 3.94
C GLU A 123 -25.52 6.64 2.76
N ALA A 124 -25.08 7.17 1.61
CA ALA A 124 -24.66 6.35 0.48
C ALA A 124 -23.39 5.53 0.81
N ARG A 125 -22.50 6.05 1.67
CA ARG A 125 -21.34 5.30 2.18
C ARG A 125 -21.75 4.17 3.12
N ALA A 126 -22.81 4.34 3.91
CA ALA A 126 -23.35 3.31 4.80
C ALA A 126 -24.04 2.16 4.06
N LEU A 127 -24.50 2.39 2.83
CA LEU A 127 -25.11 1.37 1.96
C LEU A 127 -24.09 0.48 1.23
N THR A 128 -22.79 0.74 1.38
CA THR A 128 -21.75 0.00 0.66
C THR A 128 -21.41 -1.33 1.32
N LYS A 129 -21.12 -2.35 0.50
CA LYS A 129 -20.69 -3.67 0.97
C LYS A 129 -19.42 -3.54 1.83
N PRO A 130 -19.34 -4.21 2.99
CA PRO A 130 -18.14 -4.21 3.81
C PRO A 130 -16.95 -4.79 3.04
N TYR A 131 -15.77 -4.23 3.29
CA TYR A 131 -14.50 -4.62 2.68
C TYR A 131 -13.57 -5.24 3.71
N PHE A 132 -12.90 -6.33 3.34
CA PHE A 132 -11.83 -6.91 4.13
C PHE A 132 -10.76 -7.57 3.25
N GLU A 133 -9.62 -7.86 3.83
CA GLU A 133 -8.50 -8.53 3.16
C GLU A 133 -8.37 -9.97 3.69
N VAL A 134 -8.07 -10.90 2.77
CA VAL A 134 -7.84 -12.32 3.05
C VAL A 134 -6.35 -12.58 2.93
N LEU A 135 -5.73 -12.95 4.05
CA LEU A 135 -4.31 -13.30 4.08
C LEU A 135 -4.11 -14.75 3.67
N ILE A 136 -3.38 -15.00 2.61
CA ILE A 136 -2.99 -16.32 2.13
C ILE A 136 -1.52 -16.54 2.48
N VAL A 137 -1.24 -17.53 3.30
CA VAL A 137 0.12 -17.87 3.68
C VAL A 137 0.62 -18.99 2.78
N ASP A 138 1.49 -18.62 1.82
CA ASP A 138 2.15 -19.57 0.93
C ASP A 138 3.45 -19.02 0.32
N SER A 139 4.48 -19.87 0.27
CA SER A 139 5.73 -19.63 -0.44
C SER A 139 5.57 -19.90 -1.94
N VAL A 140 5.06 -18.90 -2.65
CA VAL A 140 4.87 -18.93 -4.11
C VAL A 140 5.76 -17.92 -4.83
N ASN A 141 5.98 -18.13 -6.13
CA ASN A 141 6.59 -17.11 -6.98
C ASN A 141 5.56 -16.03 -7.38
N GLU A 142 6.04 -14.93 -7.97
CA GLU A 142 5.15 -13.82 -8.37
C GLU A 142 4.05 -14.22 -9.36
N HIS A 143 4.31 -15.15 -10.28
CA HIS A 143 3.31 -15.59 -11.27
C HIS A 143 2.18 -16.36 -10.57
N GLN A 144 2.52 -17.23 -9.64
CA GLN A 144 1.58 -17.97 -8.82
C GLN A 144 0.83 -17.05 -7.87
N GLU A 145 1.49 -16.04 -7.30
CA GLU A 145 0.84 -15.02 -6.47
C GLU A 145 -0.23 -14.25 -7.27
N ARG A 146 0.12 -13.75 -8.46
CA ARG A 146 -0.82 -13.08 -9.36
C ARG A 146 -1.99 -13.99 -9.73
N TRP A 147 -1.70 -15.27 -10.00
CA TRP A 147 -2.73 -16.26 -10.30
C TRP A 147 -3.67 -16.49 -9.10
N LEU A 148 -3.15 -16.56 -7.87
CA LEU A 148 -3.96 -16.68 -6.66
C LEU A 148 -4.87 -15.48 -6.46
N LYS A 149 -4.31 -14.27 -6.55
CA LYS A 149 -5.09 -13.02 -6.45
C LYS A 149 -6.22 -12.99 -7.49
N ASN A 150 -5.90 -13.28 -8.75
CA ASN A 150 -6.89 -13.32 -9.82
C ASN A 150 -7.98 -14.37 -9.60
N ASN A 151 -7.66 -15.54 -9.07
CA ASN A 151 -8.68 -16.55 -8.76
C ASN A 151 -9.62 -16.11 -7.64
N VAL A 152 -9.07 -15.51 -6.57
CA VAL A 152 -9.87 -14.95 -5.47
C VAL A 152 -10.83 -13.89 -6.02
N THR A 153 -10.35 -12.99 -6.87
CA THR A 153 -11.21 -11.99 -7.52
C THR A 153 -12.27 -12.63 -8.41
N ARG A 154 -11.95 -13.69 -9.16
CA ARG A 154 -12.89 -14.43 -10.04
C ARG A 154 -13.93 -15.25 -9.28
N MET A 155 -13.67 -15.61 -8.02
CA MET A 155 -14.63 -16.32 -7.18
C MET A 155 -15.74 -15.41 -6.65
N ARG A 156 -15.54 -14.08 -6.70
CA ARG A 156 -16.52 -13.09 -6.27
C ARG A 156 -17.76 -13.13 -7.15
N ARG A 157 -18.91 -13.05 -6.52
CA ARG A 157 -20.21 -12.92 -7.20
C ARG A 157 -20.81 -11.56 -6.96
N PRO A 158 -21.58 -11.00 -7.91
CA PRO A 158 -22.33 -9.77 -7.70
C PRO A 158 -23.28 -9.83 -6.50
N GLU A 159 -23.78 -11.02 -6.17
CA GLU A 159 -24.69 -11.26 -5.04
C GLU A 159 -23.99 -11.29 -3.67
N ASP A 160 -22.65 -11.37 -3.62
CA ASP A 160 -21.93 -11.49 -2.35
C ASP A 160 -22.18 -10.27 -1.45
N PRO A 161 -22.47 -10.45 -0.15
CA PRO A 161 -22.79 -9.35 0.74
C PRO A 161 -21.57 -8.50 1.13
N PHE A 162 -20.36 -8.86 0.69
CA PHE A 162 -19.09 -8.23 1.05
C PHE A 162 -18.11 -8.21 -0.13
N ILE A 163 -17.03 -7.43 0.00
CA ILE A 163 -15.91 -7.35 -0.93
C ILE A 163 -14.66 -7.85 -0.21
N TYR A 164 -13.90 -8.73 -0.87
CA TYR A 164 -12.64 -9.22 -0.35
C TYR A 164 -11.54 -9.19 -1.41
N GLU A 165 -10.32 -8.93 -0.95
CA GLU A 165 -9.10 -8.97 -1.76
C GLU A 165 -8.03 -9.83 -1.10
N ALA A 166 -7.16 -10.45 -1.90
CA ALA A 166 -6.14 -11.35 -1.39
C ALA A 166 -4.80 -10.63 -1.13
N VAL A 167 -4.22 -10.88 0.04
CA VAL A 167 -2.83 -10.56 0.40
C VAL A 167 -2.09 -11.88 0.51
N VAL A 168 -0.94 -12.03 -0.14
CA VAL A 168 -0.16 -13.27 -0.10
C VAL A 168 1.16 -13.00 0.58
N VAL A 169 1.52 -13.84 1.56
CA VAL A 169 2.79 -13.74 2.29
C VAL A 169 3.49 -15.10 2.32
N PRO A 170 4.84 -15.15 2.25
CA PRO A 170 5.55 -16.40 2.05
C PRO A 170 5.77 -17.22 3.33
N SER A 171 5.66 -16.61 4.52
CA SER A 171 6.00 -17.27 5.78
C SER A 171 5.01 -16.96 6.91
N LEU A 172 5.08 -17.76 7.98
CA LEU A 172 4.30 -17.52 9.20
C LEU A 172 4.69 -16.21 9.88
N GLU A 173 5.98 -15.90 9.94
CA GLU A 173 6.49 -14.65 10.48
C GLU A 173 5.93 -13.42 9.74
N ASP A 174 5.90 -13.48 8.41
CA ASP A 174 5.29 -12.43 7.58
C ASP A 174 3.77 -12.37 7.79
N ALA A 175 3.12 -13.51 8.03
CA ALA A 175 1.69 -13.55 8.34
C ALA A 175 1.36 -12.87 9.67
N LEU A 176 2.19 -13.08 10.70
CA LEU A 176 2.05 -12.40 11.98
C LEU A 176 2.25 -10.89 11.81
N LEU A 177 3.28 -10.47 11.08
CA LEU A 177 3.50 -9.05 10.77
C LEU A 177 2.33 -8.44 9.99
N ALA A 178 1.82 -9.14 8.97
CA ALA A 178 0.68 -8.70 8.18
C ALA A 178 -0.54 -8.43 9.07
N VAL A 179 -0.89 -9.39 9.93
CA VAL A 179 -2.02 -9.26 10.87
C VAL A 179 -1.81 -8.11 11.86
N LEU A 180 -0.56 -7.87 12.28
CA LEU A 180 -0.24 -6.79 13.22
C LEU A 180 -0.41 -5.40 12.56
N ILE A 181 0.02 -5.22 11.31
CA ILE A 181 0.04 -3.88 10.69
C ILE A 181 -1.19 -3.58 9.82
N ASN A 182 -1.85 -4.61 9.28
CA ASN A 182 -2.99 -4.47 8.38
C ASN A 182 -4.29 -4.90 9.06
N HIS A 183 -4.98 -3.92 9.62
CA HIS A 183 -6.28 -4.10 10.28
C HIS A 183 -7.44 -4.47 9.32
N ASN A 184 -7.24 -4.39 8.00
CA ASN A 184 -8.25 -4.85 7.05
C ASN A 184 -8.29 -6.38 6.96
N ILE A 185 -7.23 -7.08 7.42
CA ILE A 185 -7.19 -8.54 7.39
C ILE A 185 -8.23 -9.09 8.37
N GLN A 186 -9.20 -9.84 7.86
CA GLN A 186 -10.26 -10.47 8.69
C GLN A 186 -10.35 -11.98 8.51
N ALA A 187 -9.62 -12.54 7.54
CA ALA A 187 -9.56 -13.98 7.31
C ALA A 187 -8.14 -14.42 6.91
N ILE A 188 -7.75 -15.63 7.31
CA ILE A 188 -6.45 -16.23 6.99
C ILE A 188 -6.68 -17.61 6.40
N VAL A 189 -6.04 -17.87 5.26
CA VAL A 189 -5.99 -19.17 4.59
C VAL A 189 -4.55 -19.67 4.59
N VAL A 190 -4.31 -20.77 5.29
CA VAL A 190 -2.98 -21.41 5.34
C VAL A 190 -2.95 -22.57 4.35
N ARG A 191 -2.05 -22.50 3.37
CA ARG A 191 -1.85 -23.62 2.41
C ARG A 191 -0.78 -24.60 2.94
N PRO A 192 -0.81 -25.88 2.53
CA PRO A 192 0.21 -26.85 2.93
C PRO A 192 1.61 -26.41 2.48
N GLY A 193 2.64 -26.62 3.32
CA GLY A 193 4.02 -26.21 3.02
C GLY A 193 4.51 -24.96 3.76
N LEU A 194 3.85 -24.60 4.86
CA LEU A 194 4.18 -23.43 5.69
C LEU A 194 5.66 -23.42 6.13
N VAL A 195 6.37 -22.35 5.78
CA VAL A 195 7.71 -22.06 6.29
C VAL A 195 7.63 -21.08 7.46
N LEU A 196 8.39 -21.36 8.54
CA LEU A 196 8.36 -20.55 9.76
C LEU A 196 9.03 -19.19 9.57
N LYS A 197 10.24 -19.19 8.99
CA LYS A 197 11.08 -18.00 8.89
C LYS A 197 10.78 -17.16 7.65
N SER A 198 10.68 -15.85 7.84
CA SER A 198 10.64 -14.88 6.76
C SER A 198 11.97 -14.84 6.03
N ARG A 199 11.92 -14.51 4.74
CA ARG A 199 13.13 -14.18 3.95
C ARG A 199 13.49 -12.70 4.07
N ALA A 200 12.60 -11.86 4.60
CA ALA A 200 12.86 -10.45 4.82
C ALA A 200 13.72 -10.24 6.07
N ASP A 201 14.60 -9.24 6.05
CA ASP A 201 15.38 -8.86 7.22
C ASP A 201 14.48 -8.18 8.26
N GLN A 202 13.94 -8.99 9.18
CA GLN A 202 13.02 -8.55 10.22
C GLN A 202 13.62 -7.51 11.16
N ALA A 203 14.94 -7.49 11.35
CA ALA A 203 15.59 -6.49 12.19
C ALA A 203 15.50 -5.10 11.54
N THR A 204 15.60 -5.04 10.21
CA THR A 204 15.45 -3.82 9.43
C THR A 204 14.01 -3.33 9.44
N LEU A 205 13.02 -4.21 9.26
CA LEU A 205 11.60 -3.83 9.33
C LEU A 205 11.22 -3.35 10.75
N ASN A 206 11.61 -4.08 11.79
CA ASN A 206 11.33 -3.68 13.17
C ASN A 206 12.04 -2.37 13.53
N ARG A 207 13.30 -2.17 13.11
CA ARG A 207 14.00 -0.90 13.30
C ARG A 207 13.31 0.23 12.53
N TYR A 208 12.77 -0.05 11.35
CA TYR A 208 12.07 0.94 10.54
C TYR A 208 10.77 1.40 11.19
N LEU A 209 9.93 0.45 11.63
CA LEU A 209 8.73 0.72 12.41
C LEU A 209 9.07 1.48 13.70
N ASN A 210 10.12 1.06 14.41
CA ASN A 210 10.61 1.75 15.62
C ASN A 210 11.29 3.10 15.34
N ARG A 211 11.72 3.41 14.12
CA ARG A 211 12.35 4.69 13.76
C ARG A 211 11.31 5.71 13.28
N ALA A 212 10.26 5.26 12.61
CA ALA A 212 9.07 6.08 12.31
C ALA A 212 8.43 6.66 13.59
N ARG A 213 8.50 5.92 14.70
CA ARG A 213 8.19 6.38 16.07
C ARG A 213 9.01 7.59 16.54
N GLY A 214 10.27 7.69 16.12
CA GLY A 214 11.26 8.60 16.70
C GLY A 214 11.22 10.04 16.21
N GLN A 215 10.31 10.41 15.30
CA GLN A 215 10.17 11.81 14.86
C GLN A 215 9.05 12.57 15.59
N GLU A 216 8.05 11.89 16.16
CA GLU A 216 7.00 12.53 16.95
C GLU A 216 7.27 12.49 18.47
N GLU A 217 7.96 11.46 18.99
CA GLU A 217 8.28 11.38 20.43
C GLU A 217 9.47 12.26 20.86
N ILE A 218 10.35 12.67 19.95
CA ILE A 218 11.57 13.44 20.30
C ILE A 218 11.28 14.95 20.48
N GLU A 219 10.23 15.50 19.87
CA GLU A 219 9.83 16.90 20.09
C GLU A 219 8.88 17.08 21.31
N ALA A 220 8.31 16.01 21.84
CA ALA A 220 7.33 16.05 22.93
C ALA A 220 7.91 15.80 24.34
N LEU A 221 9.18 15.42 24.46
CA LEU A 221 9.83 15.21 25.74
C LEU A 221 10.54 16.49 26.20
N GLN A 222 9.80 17.36 26.88
CA GLN A 222 10.45 18.32 27.78
C GLN A 222 11.06 17.56 28.96
N PRO A 223 12.31 17.88 29.34
CA PRO A 223 12.94 17.26 30.49
C PRO A 223 12.40 17.89 31.77
N GLU A 224 11.51 17.17 32.47
CA GLU A 224 11.40 17.20 33.94
C GLU A 224 11.18 15.79 34.49
#